data_AF-A0A7C6HNX0-F1
#
_entry.id   AF-A0A7C6HNX0-F1
#
_cell.length_a   1.000
_cell.length_b   1.000
_cell.length_c   1.000
_cell.angle_alpha   90.00
_cell.angle_beta   90.00
_cell.angle_gamma   90.00
#
_symmetry.space_group_name_H-M   'P 1'
#
loop_
_entity.id
_entity.type
_entity.pdbx_description
1 polymer ?
#
loop_
_entity_poly.entity_id
_entity_poly.type
_entity_poly.pdbx_seq_one_letter_code
_entity_poly.pdbx_strand_id
1 'polypeptide(L)' 'MEELIILDIKAREIIDSRGNPTVEAEVYADDGSMGRAAVPSGASTGAFE' A
#
# COMPACT_ATOMS: atom_id res chain seq x y z
N MET A 1 0.46 -23.66 13.15
CA MET A 1 0.10 -22.30 12.76
C MET A 1 -0.45 -22.42 11.36
N GLU A 2 -1.68 -21.96 11.14
CA GLU A 2 -2.21 -21.88 9.79
C GLU A 2 -1.47 -20.79 9.02
N GLU A 3 -1.28 -21.00 7.73
CA GLU A 3 -0.62 -20.04 6.84
C GLU A 3 -1.66 -19.00 6.41
N LEU A 4 -1.31 -17.71 6.54
CA LEU A 4 -2.19 -16.62 6.11
C LEU A 4 -2.02 -16.42 4.60
N ILE A 5 -3.09 -16.60 3.83
CA ILE A 5 -3.04 -16.48 2.37
C ILE A 5 -3.56 -15.10 1.94
N ILE A 6 -2.76 -14.40 1.14
CA ILE A 6 -3.21 -13.17 0.47
C ILE A 6 -4.14 -13.56 -0.68
N LEU A 7 -5.39 -13.11 -0.61
CA LEU A 7 -6.40 -13.37 -1.63
C LEU A 7 -6.41 -12.31 -2.73
N ASP A 8 -6.29 -11.04 -2.36
CA ASP A 8 -6.38 -9.92 -3.30
C ASP A 8 -5.59 -8.71 -2.82
N ILE A 9 -5.14 -7.89 -3.78
CA ILE A 9 -4.46 -6.61 -3.54
C ILE A 9 -5.05 -5.57 -4.48
N LYS A 10 -5.61 -4.50 -3.89
CA LYS A 10 -6.16 -3.38 -4.64
C LYS A 10 -5.38 -2.12 -4.36
N ALA A 11 -4.95 -1.43 -5.41
CA ALA A 11 -4.24 -0.17 -5.31
C ALA A 11 -5.07 0.98 -5.91
N ARG A 12 -4.90 2.17 -5.35
CA ARG A 12 -5.49 3.42 -5.86
C ARG A 12 -4.52 4.57 -5.71
N GLU A 13 -4.67 5.57 -6.58
CA GLU A 13 -4.02 6.86 -6.41
C GLU A 13 -4.76 7.68 -5.34
N ILE A 14 -4.00 8.30 -4.44
CA ILE A 14 -4.48 9.26 -3.44
C ILE A 14 -3.60 10.52 -3.49
N ILE A 15 -4.01 11.57 -2.78
CA ILE A 15 -3.23 12.81 -2.66
C ILE A 15 -2.58 12.89 -1.28
N ASP A 16 -1.28 13.15 -1.22
CA ASP A 16 -0.53 13.30 0.02
C ASP A 16 -0.70 14.69 0.69
N SER A 17 -0.03 14.91 1.81
CA SER A 17 -0.09 16.19 2.55
C SER A 17 0.51 17.40 1.82
N ARG A 18 1.27 17.18 0.73
CA ARG A 18 1.87 18.22 -0.12
C ARG A 18 1.09 18.43 -1.43
N GLY A 19 -0.01 17.71 -1.64
CA GLY A 19 -0.81 17.79 -2.85
C GLY A 19 -0.28 16.94 -4.02
N ASN A 20 0.69 16.05 -3.77
CA ASN A 20 1.24 15.17 -4.80
C ASN A 20 0.48 13.84 -4.86
N PRO A 21 0.28 13.27 -6.05
CA PRO A 21 -0.18 11.90 -6.19
C PRO A 21 0.73 10.91 -5.45
N THR A 22 0.14 9.96 -4.72
CA THR A 22 0.82 8.80 -4.12
C THR A 22 -0.10 7.57 -4.14
N VAL A 23 0.39 6.41 -3.71
CA VAL A 23 -0.32 5.13 -3.78
C VAL A 23 -0.81 4.68 -2.40
N GLU A 24 -2.06 4.23 -2.35
CA GLU A 24 -2.63 3.44 -1.26
C GLU A 24 -2.90 2.02 -1.74
N ALA A 25 -2.59 1.03 -0.91
CA ALA A 25 -2.89 -0.37 -1.15
C ALA A 25 -3.75 -0.97 -0.02
N GLU A 26 -4.73 -1.77 -0.41
CA GLU A 26 -5.51 -2.65 0.45
C GLU A 26 -5.13 -4.10 0.15
N VAL A 27 -4.91 -4.89 1.21
CA VAL A 27 -4.61 -6.33 1.13
C VAL A 27 -5.71 -7.08 1.85
N TYR A 28 -6.29 -8.08 1.18
CA TYR A 28 -7.32 -8.95 1.72
C TYR A 28 -6.74 -10.34 1.95
N ALA A 29 -6.91 -10.87 3.16
CA ALA A 29 -6.46 -12.21 3.54
C ALA A 29 -7.62 -13.21 3.63
N ASP A 30 -7.30 -14.50 3.61
CA ASP A 30 -8.26 -15.61 3.61
C ASP A 30 -9.00 -15.81 4.93
N ASP A 31 -8.46 -15.29 6.03
CA ASP A 31 -9.13 -15.22 7.34
C ASP A 31 -10.14 -14.07 7.45
N GLY A 32 -10.28 -13.25 6.40
CA GLY A 32 -11.14 -12.07 6.36
C GLY A 32 -10.48 -10.79 6.89
N SER A 33 -9.22 -10.84 7.33
CA SER A 33 -8.46 -9.65 7.70
C SER A 33 -8.22 -8.75 6.49
N MET A 34 -8.20 -7.43 6.74
CA MET A 34 -7.85 -6.44 5.75
C MET A 34 -6.81 -5.47 6.31
N GLY A 35 -5.72 -5.30 5.58
CA GLY A 35 -4.70 -4.28 5.83
C GLY A 35 -4.79 -3.15 4.81
N ARG A 36 -4.57 -1.91 5.24
CA ARG A 36 -4.48 -0.75 4.34
C ARG A 36 -3.29 0.12 4.72
N ALA A 37 -2.52 0.53 3.72
CA ALA A 37 -1.40 1.44 3.91
C ALA A 37 -1.24 2.39 2.72
N ALA A 38 -0.92 3.65 3.02
CA ALA A 38 -0.50 4.65 2.04
C ALA A 38 1.01 4.85 2.14
N VAL A 39 1.69 4.91 1.00
CA VAL A 39 3.12 5.18 0.94
C VAL A 39 3.35 6.69 0.94
N PRO A 40 4.27 7.24 1.76
CA PRO A 40 4.60 8.66 1.69
C PRO A 40 5.25 8.99 0.34
N SER A 41 4.98 10.17 -0.21
CA SER A 41 5.71 10.61 -1.40
C SER A 41 7.15 10.98 -0.99
N GLY A 42 8.10 10.14 -1.40
CA GLY A 42 9.52 10.49 -1.38
C GLY A 42 9.86 11.33 -2.61
N ALA A 43 10.81 12.25 -2.50
CA ALA A 43 11.48 12.78 -3.68
C ALA A 43 12.50 11.72 -4.13
N SER A 44 12.04 10.62 -4.72
CA SER A 44 12.88 9.49 -5.15
C SER A 44 13.97 9.98 -6.08
N THR A 45 15.13 10.28 -5.51
CA THR A 45 16.33 10.78 -6.17
C THR A 45 17.58 10.14 -5.56
N GLY A 46 17.42 9.20 -4.62
CA GLY A 46 18.51 8.40 -4.11
C GLY A 46 19.00 7.44 -5.18
N ALA A 47 20.30 7.42 -5.45
CA ALA A 47 20.93 6.53 -6.42
C ALA A 47 20.79 5.01 -6.10
N PHE A 48 20.20 4.68 -4.95
CA PHE A 48 20.01 3.33 -4.43
C PHE A 48 18.66 3.14 -3.70
N GLU A 49 17.72 4.07 -3.89
CA GLU A 49 16.31 3.87 -3.49
C GLU A 49 15.60 2.89 -4.43
#